data_AF-A0A529Y2K7-F1
#
_entry.id   AF-A0A529Y2K7-F1
#
_cell.length_a   1.000
_cell.length_b   1.000
_cell.length_c   1.000
_cell.angle_alpha   90.00
_cell.angle_beta   90.00
_cell.angle_gamma   90.00
#
_symmetry.space_group_name_H-M   'P 1'
#
loop_
_entity.id
_entity.type
_entity.pdbx_description
1 polymer ?
#
loop_
_entity_poly.entity_id
_entity_poly.type
_entity_poly.pdbx_seq_one_letter_code
_entity_poly.pdbx_strand_id
1 'polypeptide(L)'
;MRTREATVRRFAFTDMVFRAATRASAILVLVLLGGVAISLIAGSWEALSKFGISFLSTESWNPVTENFGALAPIYGTIVTSAIAIIIAVPIGIGIAVFLTELC
;
A
#
# COMPACT_ATOMS: atom_id res chain seq x y z
N MET A 1 -11.72 49.78 -10.03
CA MET A 1 -10.74 48.95 -10.77
C MET A 1 -9.68 48.30 -9.86
N ARG A 2 -9.03 49.02 -8.92
CA ARG A 2 -8.01 48.46 -7.98
C ARG A 2 -8.44 47.27 -7.09
N THR A 3 -9.73 47.11 -6.79
CA THR A 3 -10.24 46.02 -5.93
C THR A 3 -10.27 44.66 -6.62
N ARG A 4 -10.35 44.58 -7.95
CA ARG A 4 -10.31 43.30 -8.68
C ARG A 4 -8.90 42.71 -8.75
N GLU A 5 -7.87 43.55 -8.85
CA GLU A 5 -6.47 43.13 -8.98
C GLU A 5 -5.94 42.44 -7.72
N ALA A 6 -6.31 42.94 -6.54
CA ALA A 6 -5.91 42.35 -5.26
C ALA A 6 -6.50 40.93 -5.06
N THR A 7 -7.75 40.73 -5.47
CA THR A 7 -8.43 39.43 -5.37
C THR A 7 -7.82 38.41 -6.33
N VAL A 8 -7.56 38.80 -7.58
CA VAL A 8 -6.91 37.93 -8.59
C VAL A 8 -5.50 37.52 -8.16
N ARG A 9 -4.73 38.45 -7.59
CA ARG A 9 -3.36 38.15 -7.11
C ARG A 9 -3.34 37.22 -5.90
N ARG A 10 -4.35 37.33 -5.02
CA ARG A 10 -4.52 36.41 -3.88
C ARG A 10 -4.91 35.00 -4.34
N PHE A 11 -5.77 34.88 -5.35
CA PHE A 11 -6.10 33.58 -5.96
C PHE A 11 -4.89 32.95 -6.65
N ALA A 12 -4.10 33.72 -7.39
CA ALA A 12 -2.89 33.21 -8.04
C ALA A 12 -1.84 32.68 -7.04
N PHE A 13 -1.68 33.33 -5.89
CA PHE A 13 -0.78 32.86 -4.84
C PHE A 13 -1.29 31.55 -4.21
N THR A 14 -2.58 31.48 -3.87
CA THR A 14 -3.18 30.26 -3.30
C THR A 14 -3.10 29.09 -4.27
N ASP A 15 -3.35 29.31 -5.55
CA ASP A 15 -3.24 28.28 -6.60
C ASP A 15 -1.80 27.75 -6.74
N MET A 16 -0.82 28.66 -6.74
CA MET A 16 0.60 28.30 -6.77
C MET A 16 1.01 27.45 -5.55
N VAL A 17 0.59 27.85 -4.35
CA VAL A 17 0.87 27.10 -3.11
C VAL A 17 0.19 25.74 -3.13
N PHE A 18 -1.07 25.66 -3.54
CA PHE A 18 -1.80 24.40 -3.62
C PHE A 18 -1.17 23.43 -4.64
N ARG A 19 -0.78 23.93 -5.81
CA ARG A 19 -0.09 23.14 -6.84
C ARG A 19 1.27 22.65 -6.36
N ALA A 20 2.04 23.49 -5.68
CA ALA A 20 3.33 23.11 -5.10
C ALA A 20 3.16 22.05 -4.00
N ALA A 21 2.18 22.23 -3.10
CA ALA A 21 1.87 21.27 -2.04
C ALA A 21 1.46 19.91 -2.60
N THR A 22 0.56 19.88 -3.59
CA THR A 22 0.10 18.64 -4.22
C THR A 22 1.26 17.92 -4.92
N ARG A 23 2.11 18.66 -5.64
CA ARG A 23 3.30 18.09 -6.28
C ARG A 23 4.31 17.56 -5.26
N ALA A 24 4.54 18.30 -4.17
CA ALA A 24 5.42 17.87 -3.09
C ALA A 24 4.90 16.59 -2.43
N SER A 25 3.59 16.51 -2.15
CA SER A 25 2.95 15.29 -1.61
C SER A 25 3.10 14.11 -2.56
N ALA A 26 2.89 14.30 -3.87
CA ALA A 26 3.08 13.23 -4.85
C ALA A 26 4.54 12.73 -4.89
N ILE A 27 5.51 13.64 -4.90
CA ILE A 27 6.94 13.28 -4.87
C ILE A 27 7.28 12.59 -3.55
N LEU A 28 6.78 13.09 -2.41
CA LEU A 28 6.99 12.49 -1.10
C LEU A 28 6.50 11.04 -1.08
N VAL A 29 5.29 10.77 -1.57
CA VAL A 29 4.75 9.41 -1.64
C VAL A 29 5.63 8.52 -2.51
N LEU A 30 6.08 8.99 -3.68
CA LEU A 30 7.00 8.23 -4.54
C LEU A 30 8.33 7.93 -3.84
N VAL A 31 8.90 8.90 -3.13
CA VAL A 31 10.13 8.72 -2.35
C VAL A 31 9.93 7.70 -1.23
N LEU A 32 8.81 7.77 -0.51
CA LEU A 32 8.48 6.82 0.55
C LEU A 32 8.32 5.40 0.00
N LEU A 33 7.57 5.23 -1.09
CA LEU A 33 7.43 3.94 -1.75
C LEU A 33 8.78 3.39 -2.23
N GLY A 34 9.63 4.23 -2.82
CA GLY A 34 10.98 3.87 -3.21
C GLY A 34 11.85 3.46 -2.01
N GLY A 35 11.79 4.21 -0.92
CA GLY A 35 12.52 3.93 0.32
C GLY A 35 12.07 2.62 0.98
N VAL A 36 10.77 2.33 1.01
CA VAL A 36 10.21 1.06 1.49
C VAL A 36 10.66 -0.08 0.59
N ALA A 37 10.62 0.07 -0.74
CA ALA A 37 11.10 -0.95 -1.67
C ALA A 37 12.59 -1.26 -1.47
N ILE A 38 13.44 -0.24 -1.34
CA ILE A 38 14.88 -0.42 -1.07
C ILE A 38 15.09 -1.12 0.29
N SER A 39 14.36 -0.71 1.33
CA SER A 39 14.47 -1.31 2.66
C SER A 39 14.05 -2.78 2.66
N LEU A 40 12.97 -3.11 1.94
CA LEU A 40 12.51 -4.48 1.75
C LEU A 40 13.54 -5.32 0.98
N ILE A 41 14.13 -4.78 -0.09
CA ILE A 41 15.16 -5.49 -0.87
C ILE A 41 16.39 -5.75 0.01
N ALA A 42 16.88 -4.74 0.75
CA ALA A 42 18.02 -4.91 1.63
C ALA A 42 17.77 -5.96 2.73
N GLY A 43 16.61 -5.90 3.41
CA GLY A 43 16.26 -6.85 4.46
C GLY A 43 15.99 -8.27 3.93
N SER A 44 15.32 -8.39 2.78
CA SER A 44 15.05 -9.70 2.15
C SER A 44 16.30 -10.35 1.58
N TRP A 45 17.27 -9.56 1.09
CA TRP A 45 18.56 -10.08 0.63
C TRP A 45 19.36 -10.70 1.77
N GLU A 46 19.42 -10.04 2.94
CA GLU A 46 20.10 -10.59 4.12
C GLU A 46 19.41 -11.90 4.58
N ALA A 47 18.08 -11.92 4.63
CA ALA A 47 17.31 -13.11 4.97
C ALA A 47 17.58 -14.26 3.99
N LEU A 48 17.56 -13.99 2.69
CA LEU A 48 17.83 -14.99 1.66
C LEU A 48 19.28 -15.51 1.72
N SER A 49 20.25 -14.65 2.06
CA SER A 49 21.65 -15.06 2.22
C SER A 49 21.88 -15.98 3.42
N LYS A 50 21.11 -15.80 4.52
CA LYS A 50 21.21 -16.63 5.73
C LYS A 50 20.45 -17.96 5.63
N PHE A 51 19.26 -17.95 5.02
CA PHE A 51 18.39 -19.12 4.96
C PHE A 51 18.42 -19.88 3.61
N GLY A 52 19.02 -19.29 2.56
CA GLY A 52 19.12 -19.88 1.22
C GLY A 52 17.77 -20.09 0.54
N ILE A 53 17.76 -20.84 -0.58
CA ILE A 53 16.54 -21.16 -1.35
C ILE A 53 15.58 -22.06 -0.54
N SER A 54 16.09 -22.81 0.44
CA SER A 54 15.28 -23.63 1.36
C SER A 54 14.30 -22.80 2.19
N PHE A 55 14.57 -21.50 2.40
CA PHE A 55 13.67 -20.55 3.06
C PHE A 55 12.26 -20.54 2.44
N LEU A 56 12.15 -20.76 1.13
CA LEU A 56 10.88 -20.75 0.39
C LEU A 56 10.06 -22.04 0.59
N SER A 57 10.72 -23.18 0.85
CA SER A 57 10.06 -24.48 1.02
C SER A 57 9.90 -24.90 2.48
N THR A 58 10.63 -24.28 3.40
CA THR A 58 10.57 -24.61 4.82
C THR A 58 9.31 -24.02 5.45
N GLU A 59 8.47 -24.86 6.05
CA GLU A 59 7.28 -24.46 6.83
C GLU A 59 7.58 -24.16 8.30
N SER A 60 8.78 -24.49 8.79
CA SER A 60 9.08 -24.35 10.21
C SER A 60 9.20 -22.87 10.62
N TRP A 61 8.33 -22.46 11.54
CA TRP A 61 8.48 -21.24 12.31
C TRP A 61 8.92 -21.62 13.71
N ASN A 62 10.24 -21.69 13.94
CA ASN A 62 10.80 -22.06 15.23
C ASN A 62 11.56 -20.87 15.85
N PRO A 63 10.92 -20.10 16.75
CA PRO A 63 11.53 -18.94 17.39
C PRO A 63 12.64 -19.31 18.39
N VAL A 64 12.78 -20.59 18.76
CA VAL A 64 13.84 -21.06 19.68
C VAL A 64 15.13 -21.39 18.93
N THR A 65 15.04 -21.89 17.69
CA THR A 65 16.21 -22.22 16.85
C THR A 65 16.48 -21.19 15.75
N GLU A 66 15.80 -20.04 15.80
CA GLU A 66 15.86 -18.94 14.81
C GLU A 66 15.63 -19.39 13.35
N ASN A 67 14.96 -20.54 13.16
CA ASN A 67 14.58 -21.02 11.84
C ASN A 67 13.22 -20.47 11.47
N PHE A 68 13.21 -19.52 10.55
CA PHE A 68 12.01 -18.91 10.02
C PHE A 68 11.87 -19.31 8.56
N GLY A 69 10.75 -19.92 8.21
CA GLY A 69 10.37 -20.24 6.83
C GLY A 69 9.41 -19.22 6.22
N ALA A 70 9.51 -18.98 4.92
CA ALA A 70 8.62 -18.08 4.19
C ALA A 70 7.24 -18.68 3.93
N LEU A 71 7.11 -20.01 3.94
CA LEU A 71 5.89 -20.68 3.47
C LEU A 71 4.70 -20.45 4.41
N ALA A 72 4.94 -20.39 5.72
CA ALA A 72 3.91 -20.12 6.73
C ALA A 72 3.20 -18.76 6.54
N PRO A 73 3.92 -17.61 6.44
CA PRO A 73 3.27 -16.31 6.19
C PRO A 73 2.65 -16.19 4.79
N ILE A 74 3.23 -16.84 3.76
CA ILE A 74 2.65 -16.87 2.40
C ILE A 74 1.30 -17.59 2.43
N TYR A 75 1.26 -18.79 3.04
CA TYR A 75 0.04 -19.57 3.15
C TYR A 75 -1.05 -18.79 3.92
N GLY A 76 -0.69 -18.19 5.06
CA GLY A 76 -1.62 -17.35 5.82
C GLY A 76 -2.19 -16.18 5.01
N THR A 77 -1.36 -15.50 4.22
CA THR A 77 -1.80 -14.38 3.36
C THR A 77 -2.77 -14.84 2.27
N ILE A 78 -2.49 -15.98 1.62
CA ILE A 78 -3.36 -16.54 0.58
C ILE A 78 -4.70 -16.96 1.16
N VAL A 79 -4.70 -17.71 2.26
CA VAL A 79 -5.93 -18.20 2.91
C VAL A 79 -6.78 -17.03 3.40
N THR A 80 -6.18 -16.06 4.09
CA THR A 80 -6.92 -14.89 4.58
C THR A 80 -7.48 -14.04 3.45
N SER A 81 -6.71 -13.81 2.39
CA SER A 81 -7.20 -13.08 1.20
C SER A 81 -8.33 -13.82 0.50
N ALA A 82 -8.25 -15.15 0.38
CA ALA A 82 -9.31 -15.96 -0.20
C ALA A 82 -10.61 -15.88 0.61
N ILE A 83 -10.52 -16.02 1.95
CA ILE A 83 -11.67 -15.87 2.84
C ILE A 83 -12.27 -14.46 2.72
N ALA A 84 -11.42 -13.43 2.67
CA ALA A 84 -11.86 -12.04 2.51
C ALA A 84 -12.64 -11.84 1.20
N ILE A 85 -12.16 -12.39 0.07
CA ILE A 85 -12.84 -12.31 -1.23
C ILE A 85 -14.18 -13.05 -1.18
N ILE A 86 -14.21 -14.25 -0.61
CA ILE A 86 -15.44 -15.06 -0.50
C ILE A 86 -16.54 -14.30 0.23
N ILE A 87 -16.20 -13.49 1.24
CA ILE A 87 -17.16 -12.71 2.01
C ILE A 87 -17.47 -11.37 1.31
N ALA A 88 -16.45 -10.65 0.84
CA ALA A 88 -16.60 -9.31 0.28
C ALA A 88 -17.36 -9.30 -1.05
N VAL A 89 -17.16 -10.30 -1.91
CA VAL A 89 -17.80 -10.37 -3.24
C VAL A 89 -19.34 -10.46 -3.14
N PRO A 90 -19.95 -11.42 -2.43
CA PRO A 90 -21.41 -11.52 -2.36
C PRO A 90 -22.04 -10.29 -1.69
N ILE A 91 -21.40 -9.73 -0.66
CA ILE A 91 -21.87 -8.50 0.00
C ILE A 91 -21.81 -7.33 -0.98
N GLY A 92 -20.70 -7.17 -1.71
CA GLY A 92 -20.51 -6.11 -2.70
C GLY A 92 -21.55 -6.18 -3.82
N ILE A 93 -21.83 -7.39 -4.32
CA ILE A 93 -22.87 -7.61 -5.33
C ILE A 93 -24.26 -7.26 -4.75
N GLY A 94 -24.56 -7.68 -3.52
CA GLY A 94 -25.83 -7.34 -2.87
C GLY A 94 -26.06 -5.83 -2.74
N ILE A 95 -25.03 -5.08 -2.34
CA ILE A 95 -25.08 -3.62 -2.28
C ILE A 95 -25.26 -3.02 -3.68
N ALA A 96 -24.53 -3.52 -4.68
CA ALA A 96 -24.63 -3.01 -6.06
C ALA A 96 -26.05 -3.20 -6.64
N VAL A 97 -26.67 -4.36 -6.41
CA VAL A 97 -28.05 -4.63 -6.85
C VAL A 97 -29.04 -3.74 -6.11
N PHE A 98 -28.90 -3.57 -4.79
CA PHE A 98 -29.74 -2.67 -4.01
C PHE A 98 -29.70 -1.24 -4.55
N LEU A 99 -28.50 -0.72 -4.85
CA LEU A 99 -28.35 0.62 -5.40
C LEU A 99 -28.86 0.78 -6.83
N THR A 100 -28.92 -0.29 -7.62
CA THR A 100 -29.34 -0.24 -9.04
C THR A 100 -30.84 -0.44 -9.21
N GLU A 101 -31.44 -1.32 -8.40
CA GLU A 101 -32.83 -1.74 -8.57
C GLU A 101 -33.79 -1.04 -7.60
N LEU A 102 -33.29 -0.50 -6.47
CA LEU A 102 -34.13 0.09 -5.41
C LEU A 102 -33.92 1.61 -5.23
N CYS A 103 -33.06 2.24 -6.03
CA CYS A 103 -32.86 3.68 -6.12
C CYS A 103 -32.99 4.13 -7.57
#